data_AF-A0A2M9Y800-F1
#
_entry.id   AF-A0A2M9Y800-F1
#
_cell.length_a   1.000
_cell.length_b   1.000
_cell.length_c   1.000
_cell.angle_alpha   90.00
_cell.angle_beta   90.00
_cell.angle_gamma   90.00
#
_symmetry.space_group_name_H-M   'P 1'
#
loop_
_entity.id
_entity.type
_entity.pdbx_description
1 polymer ?
#
loop_
_entity_poly.entity_id
_entity_poly.type
_entity_poly.pdbx_seq_one_letter_code
_entity_poly.pdbx_strand_id
1 'polypeptide(L)'
;MSEKVYLSIYSKGFPVTKDHGEFQLIVPNNQNKLNLGIESNLALSSNWPAFISGFYEISEDLASNHKCILFESNQAAIIKGFPVREVGKRANVIVLIGTIMLENRELNAKQLAALDNLVDYLIKQYSTILAKNDQYLIEQLKNGLFLKDRVFELNISQSENISWYSDLLEEKKKWENIKGFSDKDNIIGGANVLIGTEADIYNAGLQGLVDGFYDPISKAIFPINDKLKRVSIPVVDDDAFLALKKDVIEIKETLQGVQVTLQDIPNLIIETIHATLNNILFNAKKKKK
;
A
#
# COMPACT_ATOMS: atom_id res chain seq x y z
N MET A 1 14.66 -9.04 -5.59
CA MET A 1 15.19 -8.28 -4.44
C MET A 1 14.41 -8.74 -3.23
N SER A 2 15.08 -9.16 -2.16
CA SER A 2 14.43 -9.42 -0.87
C SER A 2 14.12 -8.08 -0.22
N GLU A 3 12.89 -7.91 0.26
CA GLU A 3 12.50 -6.70 0.98
C GLU A 3 12.56 -6.97 2.47
N LYS A 4 13.15 -6.03 3.21
CA LYS A 4 13.32 -6.13 4.65
C LYS A 4 12.06 -5.66 5.35
N VAL A 5 11.59 -6.49 6.27
CA VAL A 5 10.52 -6.18 7.21
C VAL A 5 11.09 -6.10 8.60
N TYR A 6 10.71 -5.05 9.31
CA TYR A 6 11.06 -4.82 10.69
C TYR A 6 9.89 -5.19 11.57
N LEU A 7 10.15 -6.01 12.58
CA LEU A 7 9.14 -6.40 13.55
C LEU A 7 9.27 -5.60 14.82
N SER A 8 8.11 -5.21 15.34
CA SER A 8 7.95 -4.81 16.73
C SER A 8 6.90 -5.67 17.40
N ILE A 9 7.20 -6.13 18.61
CA ILE A 9 6.29 -6.96 19.42
C ILE A 9 6.06 -6.24 20.72
N TYR A 10 4.80 -6.15 21.10
CA TYR A 10 4.38 -5.62 22.38
C TYR A 10 3.51 -6.62 23.11
N SER A 11 3.44 -6.53 24.42
CA SER A 11 2.48 -7.32 25.20
C SER A 11 1.93 -6.61 26.41
N LYS A 12 0.84 -7.15 26.95
CA LYS A 12 0.27 -6.79 28.24
C LYS A 12 -0.17 -8.03 29.01
N GLY A 13 0.03 -7.98 30.32
CA GLY A 13 -0.35 -9.04 31.26
C GLY A 13 0.78 -10.01 31.62
N PHE A 14 1.93 -9.93 30.93
CA PHE A 14 3.11 -10.69 31.30
C PHE A 14 3.92 -9.97 32.39
N PRO A 15 4.38 -10.65 33.45
CA PRO A 15 5.16 -10.06 34.53
C PRO A 15 6.63 -9.93 34.13
N VAL A 16 6.92 -9.02 33.19
CA VAL A 16 8.26 -8.87 32.60
C VAL A 16 9.15 -7.90 33.40
N THR A 17 8.56 -6.87 34.03
CA THR A 17 9.24 -5.91 34.93
C THR A 17 8.37 -5.63 36.17
N LYS A 18 8.94 -5.00 37.21
CA LYS A 18 8.26 -4.71 38.50
C LYS A 18 6.98 -3.86 38.37
N ASP A 19 6.80 -3.17 37.25
CA ASP A 19 5.61 -2.38 36.93
C ASP A 19 4.59 -3.24 36.17
N HIS A 20 3.97 -4.15 36.90
CA HIS A 20 3.12 -5.26 36.42
C HIS A 20 1.79 -4.85 35.73
N GLY A 21 1.60 -3.58 35.39
CA GLY A 21 0.31 -3.04 34.88
C GLY A 21 0.30 -2.57 33.42
N GLU A 22 1.47 -2.33 32.83
CA GLU A 22 1.56 -1.53 31.60
C GLU A 22 1.87 -2.36 30.36
N PHE A 23 1.52 -1.80 29.19
CA PHE A 23 1.83 -2.36 27.89
C PHE A 23 3.30 -2.13 27.56
N GLN A 24 4.01 -3.18 27.15
CA GLN A 24 5.46 -3.14 27.04
C GLN A 24 5.92 -3.54 25.65
N LEU A 25 6.90 -2.80 25.12
CA LEU A 25 7.64 -3.18 23.94
C LEU A 25 8.64 -4.29 24.30
N ILE A 26 8.45 -5.46 23.70
CA ILE A 26 9.27 -6.66 23.88
C ILE A 26 10.37 -6.74 22.82
N VAL A 27 10.02 -6.47 21.56
CA VAL A 27 10.96 -6.46 20.44
C VAL A 27 10.79 -5.14 19.70
N PRO A 28 11.86 -4.37 19.47
CA PRO A 28 13.12 -4.44 20.20
C PRO A 28 12.90 -4.09 21.68
N ASN A 29 13.66 -4.67 22.61
CA ASN A 29 13.58 -4.35 24.05
C ASN A 29 14.04 -2.92 24.42
N ASN A 30 14.13 -2.01 23.45
CA ASN A 30 14.53 -0.63 23.62
C ASN A 30 13.90 0.22 22.50
N GLN A 31 13.14 1.25 22.88
CA GLN A 31 12.46 2.15 21.95
C GLN A 31 13.45 2.87 21.00
N ASN A 32 14.69 3.13 21.43
CA ASN A 32 15.71 3.77 20.59
C ASN A 32 16.14 2.91 19.38
N LYS A 33 15.78 1.63 19.37
CA LYS A 33 16.03 0.74 18.24
C LYS A 33 14.89 0.75 17.22
N LEU A 34 13.72 1.31 17.54
CA LEU A 34 12.60 1.40 16.61
C LEU A 34 12.98 2.23 15.39
N ASN A 35 12.43 1.90 14.23
CA ASN A 35 12.60 2.76 13.08
C ASN A 35 11.79 4.06 13.29
N LEU A 36 12.33 5.16 12.76
CA LEU A 36 11.58 6.41 12.69
C LEU A 36 10.36 6.21 11.79
N GLY A 37 9.20 6.68 12.23
CA GLY A 37 7.96 6.53 11.48
C GLY A 37 6.86 5.81 12.26
N ILE A 38 6.22 4.82 11.62
CA ILE A 38 5.05 4.13 12.17
C ILE A 38 5.41 3.47 13.51
N GLU A 39 6.55 2.79 13.60
CA GLU A 39 6.98 2.13 14.84
C GLU A 39 7.18 3.11 15.99
N SER A 40 7.90 4.21 15.78
CA SER A 40 8.10 5.24 16.80
C SER A 40 6.80 5.98 17.15
N ASN A 41 5.95 6.28 16.16
CA ASN A 41 4.68 6.98 16.36
C ASN A 41 3.72 6.14 17.19
N LEU A 42 3.65 4.83 16.93
CA LEU A 42 2.86 3.90 17.72
C LEU A 42 3.45 3.75 19.12
N ALA A 43 4.77 3.61 19.28
CA ALA A 43 5.39 3.52 20.61
C ALA A 43 5.08 4.72 21.51
N LEU A 44 4.93 5.91 20.93
CA LEU A 44 4.59 7.16 21.63
C LEU A 44 3.08 7.40 21.79
N SER A 45 2.23 6.52 21.27
CA SER A 45 0.77 6.67 21.35
C SER A 45 0.24 6.49 22.77
N SER A 46 -0.55 7.45 23.27
CA SER A 46 -1.21 7.35 24.58
C SER A 46 -2.36 6.34 24.61
N ASN A 47 -2.84 5.87 23.45
CA ASN A 47 -4.08 5.09 23.34
C ASN A 47 -3.87 3.57 23.36
N TRP A 48 -2.66 3.09 23.67
CA TRP A 48 -2.39 1.66 23.82
C TRP A 48 -3.37 0.91 24.73
N PRO A 49 -3.78 1.44 25.90
CA PRO A 49 -4.75 0.76 26.75
C PRO A 49 -6.06 0.44 26.03
N ALA A 50 -6.56 1.37 25.21
CA ALA A 50 -7.79 1.22 24.44
C ALA A 50 -7.60 0.24 23.27
N PHE A 51 -6.44 0.29 22.59
CA PHE A 51 -6.08 -0.68 21.56
C PHE A 51 -6.10 -2.11 22.11
N ILE A 52 -5.45 -2.34 23.24
CA ILE A 52 -5.31 -3.69 23.82
C ILE A 52 -6.64 -4.21 24.37
N SER A 53 -7.48 -3.33 24.92
CA SER A 53 -8.76 -3.76 25.50
C SER A 53 -9.64 -4.48 24.48
N GLY A 54 -9.58 -4.09 23.21
CA GLY A 54 -10.31 -4.78 22.13
C GLY A 54 -9.94 -6.26 22.00
N PHE A 55 -8.71 -6.64 22.33
CA PHE A 55 -8.23 -8.01 22.14
C PHE A 55 -8.50 -8.95 23.32
N TYR A 56 -8.91 -8.47 24.50
CA TYR A 56 -9.14 -9.36 25.64
C TYR A 56 -10.36 -10.27 25.43
N GLU A 57 -11.35 -9.78 24.70
CA GLU A 57 -12.65 -10.46 24.56
C GLU A 57 -12.77 -11.27 23.27
N ILE A 58 -11.94 -11.01 22.26
CA ILE A 58 -11.96 -11.74 21.00
C ILE A 58 -11.47 -13.19 21.16
N SER A 59 -12.00 -14.08 20.32
CA SER A 59 -11.48 -15.44 20.17
C SER A 59 -10.21 -15.45 19.32
N GLU A 60 -9.43 -16.52 19.42
CA GLU A 60 -8.24 -16.74 18.60
C GLU A 60 -8.57 -16.81 17.09
N ASP A 61 -9.70 -17.42 16.76
CA ASP A 61 -10.21 -17.50 15.38
C ASP A 61 -10.52 -16.13 14.81
N LEU A 62 -11.17 -15.27 15.60
CA LEU A 62 -11.45 -13.89 15.21
C LEU A 62 -10.14 -13.11 15.08
N ALA A 63 -9.25 -13.20 16.09
CA ALA A 63 -7.95 -12.52 16.13
C ALA A 63 -7.11 -12.73 14.85
N SER A 64 -7.20 -13.91 14.25
CA SER A 64 -6.51 -14.26 13.00
C SER A 64 -6.97 -13.41 11.80
N ASN A 65 -8.24 -13.02 11.79
CA ASN A 65 -8.86 -12.26 10.70
C ASN A 65 -8.71 -10.74 10.87
N HIS A 66 -8.51 -10.28 12.10
CA HIS A 66 -8.30 -8.88 12.42
C HIS A 66 -6.94 -8.39 11.86
N LYS A 67 -6.97 -7.23 11.21
CA LYS A 67 -5.81 -6.51 10.70
C LYS A 67 -6.04 -5.01 10.72
N CYS A 68 -5.02 -4.28 11.14
CA CYS A 68 -4.91 -2.84 10.89
C CYS A 68 -3.71 -2.59 9.99
N ILE A 69 -3.93 -1.87 8.90
CA ILE A 69 -2.96 -1.50 7.90
C ILE A 69 -2.74 -0.01 8.01
N LEU A 70 -1.51 0.42 8.25
CA LEU A 70 -1.13 1.82 8.29
C LEU A 70 -0.23 2.18 7.12
N PHE A 71 -0.35 3.41 6.65
CA PHE A 71 0.48 3.98 5.61
C PHE A 71 1.10 5.29 6.07
N GLU A 72 2.36 5.46 5.72
CA GLU A 72 3.01 6.76 5.68
C GLU A 72 3.74 6.91 4.34
N SER A 73 4.38 8.06 4.13
CA SER A 73 5.03 8.41 2.86
C SER A 73 6.04 7.37 2.36
N ASN A 74 6.79 6.75 3.27
CA ASN A 74 7.91 5.85 2.94
C ASN A 74 7.81 4.46 3.59
N GLN A 75 6.66 4.10 4.15
CA GLN A 75 6.51 2.87 4.91
C GLN A 75 5.04 2.44 4.95
N ALA A 76 4.84 1.14 5.11
CA ALA A 76 3.55 0.58 5.45
C ALA A 76 3.72 -0.40 6.61
N ALA A 77 2.70 -0.54 7.43
CA ALA A 77 2.72 -1.49 8.52
C ALA A 77 1.42 -2.28 8.58
N ILE A 78 1.55 -3.54 9.02
CA ILE A 78 0.43 -4.37 9.44
C ILE A 78 0.55 -4.61 10.93
N ILE A 79 -0.51 -4.30 11.63
CA ILE A 79 -0.67 -4.50 13.06
C ILE A 79 -1.68 -5.63 13.25
N LYS A 80 -1.28 -6.65 14.01
CA LYS A 80 -2.18 -7.68 14.51
C LYS A 80 -2.05 -7.79 16.02
N GLY A 81 -3.16 -8.04 16.69
CA GLY A 81 -3.16 -8.42 18.10
C GLY A 81 -3.75 -9.82 18.27
N PHE A 82 -3.28 -10.53 19.29
CA PHE A 82 -3.68 -11.90 19.55
C PHE A 82 -3.82 -12.14 21.06
N PRO A 83 -4.96 -12.67 21.53
CA PRO A 83 -5.12 -13.06 22.92
C PRO A 83 -4.34 -14.35 23.21
N VAL A 84 -3.67 -14.40 24.35
CA VAL A 84 -3.02 -15.60 24.88
C VAL A 84 -3.79 -16.00 26.13
N ARG A 85 -4.52 -17.11 26.05
CA ARG A 85 -5.34 -17.61 27.14
C ARG A 85 -4.66 -18.82 27.77
N GLU A 86 -4.48 -18.76 29.10
CA GLU A 86 -4.00 -19.90 29.89
C GLU A 86 -5.05 -20.25 30.94
N VAL A 87 -5.27 -21.54 31.17
CA VAL A 87 -6.31 -22.03 32.08
C VAL A 87 -6.07 -21.47 33.49
N GLY A 88 -7.08 -20.80 34.05
CA GLY A 88 -7.02 -20.25 35.41
C GLY A 88 -6.24 -18.94 35.54
N LYS A 89 -5.74 -18.35 34.44
CA LYS A 89 -5.09 -17.03 34.44
C LYS A 89 -5.90 -16.00 33.65
N ARG A 90 -5.66 -14.71 33.94
CA ARG A 90 -6.18 -13.62 33.11
C ARG A 90 -5.58 -13.73 31.70
N ALA A 91 -6.37 -13.46 30.68
CA ALA A 91 -5.87 -13.41 29.31
C ALA A 91 -4.75 -12.37 29.18
N ASN A 92 -3.69 -12.73 28.48
CA ASN A 92 -2.64 -11.82 28.05
C ASN A 92 -2.89 -11.42 26.60
N VAL A 93 -2.28 -10.33 26.15
CA VAL A 93 -2.38 -9.89 24.74
C VAL A 93 -0.99 -9.65 24.20
N ILE A 94 -0.75 -10.09 22.98
CA ILE A 94 0.42 -9.75 22.18
C ILE A 94 -0.04 -8.89 21.03
N VAL A 95 0.72 -7.87 20.70
CA VAL A 95 0.55 -7.08 19.48
C VAL A 95 1.82 -7.20 18.68
N LEU A 96 1.70 -7.58 17.41
CA LEU A 96 2.81 -7.66 16.47
C LEU A 96 2.60 -6.62 15.38
N ILE A 97 3.64 -5.85 15.11
CA ILE A 97 3.70 -4.84 14.07
C ILE A 97 4.79 -5.26 13.10
N GLY A 98 4.41 -5.57 11.86
CA GLY A 98 5.34 -5.74 10.77
C GLY A 98 5.39 -4.46 9.94
N THR A 99 6.57 -3.86 9.79
CA THR A 99 6.77 -2.63 9.01
C THR A 99 7.67 -2.90 7.83
N ILE A 100 7.26 -2.47 6.64
CA ILE A 100 8.06 -2.49 5.43
C ILE A 100 8.46 -1.06 5.05
N MET A 101 9.73 -0.88 4.68
CA MET A 101 10.25 0.39 4.18
C MET A 101 10.18 0.41 2.65
N LEU A 102 9.65 1.49 2.08
CA LEU A 102 9.37 1.59 0.65
C LEU A 102 10.46 2.33 -0.14
N GLU A 103 11.37 3.06 0.52
CA GLU A 103 12.50 3.78 -0.11
C GLU A 103 12.11 4.56 -1.40
N ASN A 104 11.04 5.37 -1.33
CA ASN A 104 10.46 6.13 -2.46
C ASN A 104 9.80 5.29 -3.56
N ARG A 105 9.47 4.02 -3.31
CA ARG A 105 8.67 3.18 -4.21
C ARG A 105 7.21 3.17 -3.80
N GLU A 106 6.34 2.92 -4.75
CA GLU A 106 4.95 2.63 -4.42
C GLU A 106 4.85 1.22 -3.82
N LEU A 107 4.07 1.11 -2.74
CA LEU A 107 3.65 -0.17 -2.20
C LEU A 107 2.77 -0.89 -3.22
N ASN A 108 3.07 -2.16 -3.47
CA ASN A 108 2.25 -3.04 -4.28
C ASN A 108 1.50 -4.07 -3.43
N ALA A 109 0.45 -4.64 -4.02
CA ALA A 109 -0.43 -5.59 -3.35
C ALA A 109 0.29 -6.86 -2.86
N LYS A 110 1.31 -7.34 -3.59
CA LYS A 110 2.04 -8.55 -3.21
C LYS A 110 2.91 -8.33 -1.97
N GLN A 111 3.52 -7.14 -1.84
CA GLN A 111 4.30 -6.78 -0.65
C GLN A 111 3.41 -6.74 0.59
N LEU A 112 2.24 -6.10 0.47
CA LEU A 112 1.31 -5.98 1.58
C LEU A 112 0.73 -7.35 1.98
N ALA A 113 0.42 -8.20 1.00
CA ALA A 113 0.00 -9.58 1.24
C ALA A 113 1.10 -10.44 1.88
N ALA A 114 2.34 -10.34 1.41
CA ALA A 114 3.48 -11.05 2.00
C ALA A 114 3.72 -10.62 3.45
N LEU A 115 3.60 -9.31 3.72
CA LEU A 115 3.69 -8.74 5.06
C LEU A 115 2.58 -9.27 5.97
N ASP A 116 1.33 -9.30 5.49
CA ASP A 116 0.19 -9.80 6.28
C ASP A 116 0.40 -11.26 6.67
N ASN A 117 0.80 -12.09 5.70
CA ASN A 117 1.07 -13.50 5.90
C ASN A 117 2.22 -13.74 6.89
N LEU A 118 3.29 -12.94 6.81
CA LEU A 118 4.41 -13.02 7.76
C LEU A 118 3.97 -12.65 9.18
N VAL A 119 3.26 -11.53 9.32
CA VAL A 119 2.75 -11.04 10.60
C VAL A 119 1.79 -12.06 11.22
N ASP A 120 0.88 -12.62 10.42
CA ASP A 120 -0.08 -13.63 10.84
C ASP A 120 0.59 -14.94 11.29
N TYR A 121 1.56 -15.41 10.52
CA TYR A 121 2.34 -16.59 10.89
C TYR A 121 3.07 -16.37 12.21
N LEU A 122 3.79 -15.25 12.33
CA LEU A 122 4.62 -14.97 13.50
C LEU A 122 3.80 -14.73 14.76
N ILE A 123 2.70 -13.99 14.69
CA ILE A 123 1.89 -13.72 15.88
C ILE A 123 1.29 -15.01 16.46
N LYS A 124 0.91 -15.99 15.61
CA LYS A 124 0.45 -17.33 16.02
C LYS A 124 1.58 -18.18 16.62
N GLN A 125 2.78 -18.13 16.04
CA GLN A 125 3.93 -18.83 16.59
C GLN A 125 4.29 -18.28 17.97
N TYR A 126 4.39 -16.95 18.11
CA TYR A 126 4.70 -16.34 19.38
C TYR A 126 3.60 -16.56 20.42
N SER A 127 2.32 -16.43 20.07
CA SER A 127 1.23 -16.69 21.02
C SER A 127 1.29 -18.12 21.58
N THR A 128 1.57 -19.11 20.72
CA THR A 128 1.73 -20.51 21.13
C THR A 128 2.93 -20.73 22.04
N ILE A 129 4.08 -20.14 21.72
CA ILE A 129 5.30 -20.23 22.54
C ILE A 129 5.04 -19.59 23.91
N LEU A 130 4.39 -18.43 23.92
CA LEU A 130 4.10 -17.64 25.11
C LEU A 130 3.09 -18.34 26.04
N ALA A 131 2.10 -19.04 25.48
CA ALA A 131 1.16 -19.84 26.25
C ALA A 131 1.80 -21.06 26.93
N LYS A 132 2.83 -21.66 26.32
CA LYS A 132 3.47 -22.89 26.80
C LYS A 132 4.68 -22.66 27.70
N ASN A 133 5.25 -21.46 27.70
CA ASN A 133 6.58 -21.23 28.27
C ASN A 133 6.75 -19.84 28.92
N ASP A 134 5.76 -19.41 29.70
CA ASP A 134 5.70 -18.09 30.34
C ASP A 134 6.91 -17.77 31.25
N GLN A 135 7.42 -18.76 31.99
CA GLN A 135 8.54 -18.58 32.91
C GLN A 135 9.86 -18.31 32.18
N TYR A 136 10.21 -19.11 31.17
CA TYR A 136 11.44 -18.91 30.38
C TYR A 136 11.35 -17.66 29.52
N LEU A 137 10.15 -17.29 29.06
CA LEU A 137 9.92 -16.01 28.42
C LEU A 137 10.33 -14.85 29.32
N ILE A 138 9.85 -14.83 30.57
CA ILE A 138 10.15 -13.73 31.50
C ILE A 138 11.66 -13.58 31.65
N GLU A 139 12.39 -14.70 31.73
CA GLU A 139 13.85 -14.70 31.78
C GLU A 139 14.49 -14.18 30.48
N GLN A 140 14.02 -14.64 29.32
CA GLN A 140 14.49 -14.17 28.01
C GLN A 140 14.23 -12.68 27.80
N LEU A 141 13.08 -12.16 28.25
CA LEU A 141 12.75 -10.75 28.13
C LEU A 141 13.59 -9.89 29.07
N LYS A 142 13.78 -10.32 30.33
CA LYS A 142 14.71 -9.66 31.25
C LYS A 142 16.12 -9.57 30.67
N ASN A 143 16.54 -10.58 29.93
CA ASN A 143 17.85 -10.65 29.30
C ASN A 143 17.90 -10.05 27.88
N GLY A 144 16.76 -9.62 27.32
CA GLY A 144 16.68 -9.08 25.95
C GLY A 144 16.91 -10.10 24.82
N LEU A 145 16.69 -11.38 25.08
CA LEU A 145 17.02 -12.51 24.20
C LEU A 145 15.80 -13.12 23.47
N PHE A 146 14.59 -12.61 23.71
CA PHE A 146 13.35 -13.22 23.21
C PHE A 146 13.31 -13.37 21.68
N LEU A 147 13.87 -12.40 20.96
CA LEU A 147 14.07 -12.50 19.53
C LEU A 147 15.49 -12.09 19.15
N LYS A 148 16.22 -13.02 18.52
CA LYS A 148 17.62 -12.81 18.12
C LYS A 148 17.77 -11.76 17.03
N ASP A 149 16.82 -11.72 16.09
CA ASP A 149 16.76 -10.74 15.01
C ASP A 149 15.30 -10.31 14.79
N ARG A 150 15.09 -9.02 14.54
CA ARG A 150 13.77 -8.44 14.24
C ARG A 150 13.60 -8.09 12.76
N VAL A 151 14.63 -8.31 11.95
CA VAL A 151 14.64 -8.05 10.51
C VAL A 151 14.37 -9.37 9.79
N PHE A 152 13.35 -9.37 8.94
CA PHE A 152 12.93 -10.52 8.16
C PHE A 152 12.97 -10.17 6.68
N GLU A 153 13.19 -11.15 5.83
CA GLU A 153 13.07 -10.99 4.38
C GLU A 153 11.69 -11.47 3.91
N LEU A 154 11.00 -10.65 3.11
CA LEU A 154 9.72 -11.04 2.52
C LEU A 154 9.92 -12.00 1.35
N ASN A 155 9.23 -13.13 1.42
CA ASN A 155 9.02 -13.98 0.27
C ASN A 155 7.72 -13.59 -0.45
N ILE A 156 7.86 -12.76 -1.48
CA ILE A 156 6.74 -12.21 -2.27
C ILE A 156 6.09 -13.26 -3.19
N SER A 157 6.73 -14.42 -3.39
CA SER A 157 6.27 -15.43 -4.37
C SER A 157 5.08 -16.29 -3.91
N GLN A 158 4.78 -16.31 -2.61
CA GLN A 158 3.79 -17.22 -2.00
C GLN A 158 2.63 -16.47 -1.33
N SER A 159 2.36 -15.24 -1.75
CA SER A 159 1.36 -14.39 -1.09
C SER A 159 -0.06 -14.72 -1.55
N GLU A 160 -0.95 -14.91 -0.58
CA GLU A 160 -2.39 -15.09 -0.81
C GLU A 160 -3.11 -13.73 -0.80
N ASN A 161 -4.39 -13.69 -1.20
CA ASN A 161 -5.23 -12.48 -1.12
C ASN A 161 -4.70 -11.23 -1.88
N ILE A 162 -3.91 -11.43 -2.93
CA ILE A 162 -3.32 -10.33 -3.72
C ILE A 162 -4.40 -9.44 -4.35
N SER A 163 -5.52 -10.02 -4.80
CA SER A 163 -6.61 -9.26 -5.44
C SER A 163 -7.21 -8.22 -4.52
N TRP A 164 -7.52 -8.60 -3.27
CA TRP A 164 -8.04 -7.71 -2.23
C TRP A 164 -7.14 -6.49 -2.01
N TYR A 165 -5.83 -6.73 -1.84
CA TYR A 165 -4.87 -5.67 -1.62
C TYR A 165 -4.66 -4.80 -2.86
N SER A 166 -4.85 -5.35 -4.06
CA SER A 166 -4.82 -4.58 -5.30
C SER A 166 -5.98 -3.58 -5.34
N ASP A 167 -7.19 -4.07 -5.12
CA ASP A 167 -8.41 -3.23 -5.10
C ASP A 167 -8.31 -2.12 -4.05
N LEU A 168 -7.85 -2.47 -2.83
CA LEU A 168 -7.68 -1.53 -1.72
C LEU A 168 -6.64 -0.46 -2.01
N LEU A 169 -5.50 -0.81 -2.62
CA LEU A 169 -4.45 0.15 -2.95
C LEU A 169 -4.87 1.05 -4.12
N GLU A 170 -5.57 0.52 -5.12
CA GLU A 170 -6.13 1.31 -6.22
C GLU A 170 -7.16 2.32 -5.71
N GLU A 171 -8.05 1.91 -4.81
CA GLU A 171 -9.02 2.80 -4.23
C GLU A 171 -8.34 3.85 -3.34
N LYS A 172 -7.36 3.46 -2.50
CA LYS A 172 -6.56 4.39 -1.69
C LYS A 172 -5.96 5.53 -2.53
N LYS A 173 -5.47 5.25 -3.74
CA LYS A 173 -4.88 6.28 -4.63
C LYS A 173 -5.85 7.39 -5.02
N LYS A 174 -7.16 7.15 -4.94
CA LYS A 174 -8.20 8.14 -5.30
C LYS A 174 -8.50 9.11 -4.15
N TRP A 175 -7.96 8.87 -2.96
CA TRP A 175 -8.30 9.59 -1.75
C TRP A 175 -7.06 10.14 -1.03
N GLU A 176 -7.21 11.33 -0.46
CA GLU A 176 -6.23 11.99 0.38
C GLU A 176 -6.54 11.75 1.87
N ASN A 177 -5.53 11.93 2.72
CA ASN A 177 -5.63 11.83 4.19
C ASN A 177 -6.03 10.44 4.73
N ILE A 178 -5.89 9.37 3.94
CA ILE A 178 -5.97 7.99 4.45
C ILE A 178 -4.70 7.67 5.24
N LYS A 179 -4.85 7.48 6.55
CA LYS A 179 -3.80 6.98 7.45
C LYS A 179 -3.69 5.47 7.41
N GLY A 180 -4.82 4.79 7.23
CA GLY A 180 -4.86 3.34 7.28
C GLY A 180 -6.26 2.76 7.16
N PHE A 181 -6.32 1.45 6.94
CA PHE A 181 -7.54 0.66 6.94
C PHE A 181 -7.50 -0.33 8.09
N SER A 182 -8.61 -0.51 8.77
CA SER A 182 -8.68 -1.49 9.86
C SER A 182 -10.07 -2.07 9.98
N ASP A 183 -10.15 -3.30 10.45
CA ASP A 183 -11.40 -3.79 11.03
C ASP A 183 -11.79 -2.99 12.28
N LYS A 184 -13.02 -3.23 12.75
CA LYS A 184 -13.65 -2.55 13.87
C LYS A 184 -12.83 -2.58 15.15
N ASP A 185 -12.26 -3.73 15.48
CA ASP A 185 -11.63 -3.95 16.79
C ASP A 185 -10.20 -3.38 16.82
N ASN A 186 -9.58 -3.19 15.65
CA ASN A 186 -8.23 -2.64 15.52
C ASN A 186 -8.16 -1.17 15.13
N ILE A 187 -9.30 -0.50 14.86
CA ILE A 187 -9.33 0.86 14.31
C ILE A 187 -8.63 1.87 15.22
N ILE A 188 -8.66 1.63 16.53
CA ILE A 188 -7.97 2.42 17.56
C ILE A 188 -6.45 2.43 17.35
N GLY A 189 -5.91 1.49 16.57
CA GLY A 189 -4.50 1.39 16.18
C GLY A 189 -4.00 2.50 15.26
N GLY A 190 -4.84 3.47 14.91
CA GLY A 190 -4.45 4.69 14.19
C GLY A 190 -4.93 4.76 12.74
N ALA A 191 -5.62 3.72 12.27
CA ALA A 191 -6.35 3.75 11.00
C ALA A 191 -7.57 4.66 11.12
N ASN A 192 -7.94 5.31 10.02
CA ASN A 192 -9.10 6.20 9.96
C ASN A 192 -10.16 5.73 8.96
N VAL A 193 -9.94 4.62 8.26
CA VAL A 193 -10.92 3.99 7.39
C VAL A 193 -11.27 2.60 7.95
N LEU A 194 -12.56 2.36 8.20
CA LEU A 194 -13.04 1.04 8.62
C LEU A 194 -13.15 0.09 7.42
N ILE A 195 -12.68 -1.15 7.53
CA ILE A 195 -12.98 -2.22 6.58
C ILE A 195 -14.31 -2.83 7.00
N GLY A 196 -15.38 -2.56 6.24
CA GLY A 196 -16.73 -2.99 6.59
C GLY A 196 -17.79 -2.10 5.99
N THR A 197 -18.89 -1.94 6.70
CA THR A 197 -20.07 -1.19 6.25
C THR A 197 -20.33 0.04 7.10
N GLU A 198 -21.20 0.92 6.62
CA GLU A 198 -21.73 2.02 7.40
C GLU A 198 -22.33 1.55 8.73
N ALA A 199 -23.13 0.47 8.71
CA ALA A 199 -23.78 -0.07 9.90
C ALA A 199 -22.77 -0.47 10.99
N ASP A 200 -21.60 -0.99 10.61
CA ASP A 200 -20.56 -1.38 11.56
C ASP A 200 -20.04 -0.18 12.38
N ILE A 201 -20.03 1.00 11.77
CA ILE A 201 -19.57 2.25 12.41
C ILE A 201 -20.55 2.71 13.46
N TYR A 202 -21.84 2.75 13.11
CA TYR A 202 -22.91 3.16 14.03
C TYR A 202 -23.03 2.16 15.20
N ASN A 203 -23.04 0.86 14.90
CA ASN A 203 -23.18 -0.19 15.92
C ASN A 203 -21.98 -0.26 16.87
N ALA A 204 -20.80 0.13 16.40
CA ALA A 204 -19.59 0.16 17.20
C ALA A 204 -19.35 1.49 17.93
N GLY A 205 -20.18 2.51 17.70
CA GLY A 205 -19.97 3.85 18.26
C GLY A 205 -18.67 4.51 17.79
N LEU A 206 -18.20 4.18 16.58
CA LEU A 206 -16.93 4.69 16.03
C LEU A 206 -17.07 6.08 15.39
N GLN A 207 -18.23 6.72 15.54
CA GLN A 207 -18.48 8.07 15.07
C GLN A 207 -17.47 9.05 15.69
N GLY A 208 -16.67 9.69 14.84
CA GLY A 208 -15.62 10.61 15.26
C GLY A 208 -14.21 9.98 15.38
N LEU A 209 -14.10 8.65 15.36
CA LEU A 209 -12.82 7.94 15.25
C LEU A 209 -12.48 7.62 13.80
N VAL A 210 -13.49 7.33 12.97
CA VAL A 210 -13.33 7.03 11.55
C VAL A 210 -13.72 8.22 10.67
N ASP A 211 -13.03 8.35 9.55
CA ASP A 211 -13.30 9.35 8.52
C ASP A 211 -14.07 8.76 7.32
N GLY A 212 -14.07 7.42 7.17
CA GLY A 212 -14.82 6.69 6.15
C GLY A 212 -14.81 5.19 6.39
N PHE A 213 -15.41 4.44 5.46
CA PHE A 213 -15.30 2.99 5.39
C PHE A 213 -14.96 2.53 3.98
N TYR A 214 -14.21 1.44 3.88
CA TYR A 214 -13.99 0.67 2.67
C TYR A 214 -14.93 -0.53 2.69
N ASP A 215 -15.86 -0.59 1.73
CA ASP A 215 -16.78 -1.73 1.60
C ASP A 215 -16.11 -2.85 0.77
N PRO A 216 -15.88 -4.04 1.36
CA PRO A 216 -15.26 -5.15 0.66
C PRO A 216 -16.04 -5.67 -0.56
N ILE A 217 -17.36 -5.48 -0.58
CA ILE A 217 -18.23 -5.99 -1.63
C ILE A 217 -18.20 -5.07 -2.85
N SER A 218 -18.42 -3.77 -2.63
CA SER A 218 -18.39 -2.77 -3.71
C SER A 218 -16.97 -2.29 -4.07
N LYS A 219 -15.97 -2.63 -3.24
CA LYS A 219 -14.55 -2.27 -3.42
C LYS A 219 -14.32 -0.76 -3.52
N ALA A 220 -15.06 0.00 -2.74
CA ALA A 220 -15.06 1.45 -2.77
C ALA A 220 -14.94 2.04 -1.37
N ILE A 221 -14.33 3.23 -1.30
CA ILE A 221 -14.30 4.02 -0.07
C ILE A 221 -15.47 5.00 -0.07
N PHE A 222 -16.19 5.01 1.04
CA PHE A 222 -17.28 5.91 1.32
C PHE A 222 -16.87 6.85 2.47
N PRO A 223 -16.76 8.16 2.22
CA PRO A 223 -16.42 9.12 3.26
C PRO A 223 -17.64 9.35 4.16
N ILE A 224 -17.40 9.56 5.44
CA ILE A 224 -18.43 9.92 6.43
C ILE A 224 -18.30 11.40 6.81
N ASN A 225 -17.11 11.96 6.63
CA ASN A 225 -16.82 13.36 6.90
C ASN A 225 -15.87 13.96 5.85
N ASP A 226 -15.72 15.28 5.88
CA ASP A 226 -14.96 16.05 4.89
C ASP A 226 -13.43 15.93 5.02
N LYS A 227 -12.92 15.13 5.97
CA LYS A 227 -11.47 14.93 6.13
C LYS A 227 -10.91 14.00 5.04
N LEU A 228 -11.70 13.04 4.57
CA LEU A 228 -11.38 12.25 3.38
C LEU A 228 -11.80 13.02 2.13
N LYS A 229 -10.81 13.42 1.34
CA LYS A 229 -11.03 14.15 0.10
C LYS A 229 -10.63 13.29 -1.08
N ARG A 230 -11.39 13.33 -2.18
CA ARG A 230 -10.91 12.74 -3.42
C ARG A 230 -9.72 13.56 -3.93
N VAL A 231 -8.68 12.86 -4.38
CA VAL A 231 -7.56 13.47 -5.09
C VAL A 231 -8.14 14.21 -6.28
N SER A 232 -7.88 15.52 -6.37
CA SER A 232 -8.21 16.30 -7.55
C SER A 232 -7.35 15.81 -8.70
N ILE A 233 -7.88 14.89 -9.51
CA ILE A 233 -7.30 14.60 -10.80
C ILE A 233 -7.41 15.91 -11.59
N PRO A 234 -6.30 16.51 -12.05
CA PRO A 234 -6.40 17.67 -12.93
C PRO A 234 -7.29 17.24 -14.09
N VAL A 235 -8.42 17.93 -14.25
CA VAL A 235 -9.29 17.76 -15.41
C VAL A 235 -8.38 18.07 -16.60
N VAL A 236 -7.99 17.03 -17.34
CA VAL A 236 -7.39 17.23 -18.66
C VAL A 236 -8.52 17.91 -19.42
N ASP A 237 -8.32 19.19 -19.70
CA ASP A 237 -9.28 19.99 -20.45
C ASP A 237 -9.55 19.23 -21.76
N ASP A 238 -10.74 18.63 -21.89
CA ASP A 238 -11.09 17.80 -23.04
C ASP A 238 -10.90 18.59 -24.34
N ASP A 239 -11.03 19.93 -24.25
CA ASP A 239 -10.76 20.87 -25.33
C ASP A 239 -9.29 20.89 -25.76
N ALA A 240 -8.33 20.75 -24.83
CA ALA A 240 -6.91 20.66 -25.16
C ALA A 240 -6.57 19.33 -25.83
N PHE A 241 -7.19 18.23 -25.41
CA PHE A 241 -7.03 16.92 -26.06
C PHE A 241 -7.69 16.88 -27.44
N LEU A 242 -8.87 17.49 -27.59
CA LEU A 242 -9.57 17.66 -28.87
C LEU A 242 -8.78 18.57 -29.83
N ALA A 243 -8.18 19.65 -29.33
CA ALA A 243 -7.29 20.51 -30.11
C ALA A 243 -6.06 19.72 -30.60
N LEU A 244 -5.39 19.00 -29.71
CA LEU A 244 -4.22 18.17 -30.08
C LEU A 244 -4.59 17.09 -31.11
N LYS A 245 -5.77 16.49 -31.00
CA LYS A 245 -6.26 15.50 -31.95
C LYS A 245 -6.53 16.11 -33.33
N LYS A 246 -7.06 17.35 -33.38
CA LYS A 246 -7.23 18.09 -34.64
C LYS A 246 -5.88 18.40 -35.27
N ASP A 247 -4.93 18.89 -34.48
CA ASP A 247 -3.57 19.21 -34.97
C ASP A 247 -2.88 17.97 -35.54
N VAL A 248 -3.03 16.81 -34.89
CA VAL A 248 -2.48 15.53 -35.38
C VAL A 248 -3.13 15.09 -36.69
N ILE A 249 -4.43 15.30 -36.87
CA ILE A 249 -5.14 15.00 -38.13
C ILE A 249 -4.64 15.92 -39.25
N GLU A 250 -4.52 17.22 -38.98
CA GLU A 250 -4.04 18.21 -39.95
C GLU A 250 -2.59 17.93 -40.38
N ILE A 251 -1.71 17.58 -39.42
CA ILE A 251 -0.33 17.15 -39.72
C ILE A 251 -0.34 15.90 -40.59
N LYS A 252 -1.20 14.93 -40.31
CA LYS A 252 -1.30 13.69 -41.10
C LYS A 252 -1.76 13.97 -42.53
N GLU A 253 -2.75 14.81 -42.73
CA GLU A 253 -3.24 15.21 -44.06
C GLU A 253 -2.16 15.98 -44.83
N THR A 254 -1.44 16.88 -44.16
CA THR A 254 -0.31 17.61 -44.76
C THR A 254 0.80 16.66 -45.20
N LEU A 255 1.17 15.67 -44.37
CA LEU A 255 2.17 14.66 -44.70
C LEU A 255 1.74 13.78 -45.87
N GLN A 256 0.45 13.42 -45.97
CA GLN A 256 -0.08 12.69 -47.13
C GLN A 256 0.01 13.52 -48.42
N GLY A 257 -0.33 14.81 -48.36
CA GLY A 257 -0.17 15.72 -49.49
C GLY A 257 1.29 15.85 -49.94
N VAL A 258 2.23 15.98 -49.00
CA VAL A 258 3.67 16.01 -49.29
C VAL A 258 4.14 14.69 -49.90
N GLN A 259 3.64 13.56 -49.43
CA GLN A 259 3.98 12.24 -49.97
C GLN A 259 3.51 12.07 -51.42
N VAL A 260 2.30 12.53 -51.77
CA VAL A 260 1.80 12.55 -53.15
C VAL A 260 2.69 13.45 -54.02
N THR A 261 2.98 14.66 -53.54
CA THR A 261 3.85 15.60 -54.28
C THR A 261 5.25 15.01 -54.52
N LEU A 262 5.83 14.31 -53.54
CA LEU A 262 7.11 13.62 -53.67
C LEU A 262 7.07 12.46 -54.68
N GLN A 263 5.92 11.79 -54.84
CA GLN A 263 5.72 10.74 -55.85
C GLN A 263 5.62 11.30 -57.27
N ASP A 264 5.21 12.56 -57.43
CA ASP A 264 5.08 13.21 -58.74
C ASP A 264 6.39 13.86 -59.23
N ILE A 265 7.35 14.14 -58.34
CA ILE A 265 8.66 14.71 -58.69
C ILE A 265 9.42 13.85 -59.73
N PRO A 266 9.50 12.50 -59.61
CA PRO A 266 10.10 11.66 -60.64
C PRO A 266 9.48 11.84 -62.02
N ASN A 267 8.15 11.97 -62.10
CA ASN A 267 7.45 12.17 -63.37
C ASN A 267 7.77 13.54 -63.97
N LEU A 268 7.77 14.60 -63.15
CA LEU A 268 8.20 15.95 -63.56
C LEU A 268 9.66 15.99 -64.05
N ILE A 269 10.56 15.26 -63.38
CA ILE A 269 11.97 15.14 -63.81
C ILE A 269 12.04 14.43 -65.16
N ILE A 270 11.32 13.31 -65.32
CA ILE A 270 11.26 12.54 -66.57
C ILE A 270 10.69 13.41 -67.70
N GLU A 271 9.58 14.11 -67.49
CA GLU A 271 8.98 15.03 -68.46
C GLU A 271 9.93 16.17 -68.84
N THR A 272 10.62 16.76 -67.88
CA THR A 272 11.59 17.84 -68.12
C THR A 272 12.79 17.31 -68.92
N ILE A 273 13.30 16.13 -68.59
CA ILE A 273 14.38 15.47 -69.36
C ILE A 273 13.91 15.19 -70.79
N HIS A 274 12.70 14.63 -70.98
CA HIS A 274 12.14 14.36 -72.31
C HIS A 274 11.93 15.65 -73.13
N ALA A 275 11.38 16.70 -72.53
CA ALA A 275 11.21 17.99 -73.18
C ALA A 275 12.55 18.62 -73.59
N THR A 276 13.57 18.50 -72.73
CA THR A 276 14.92 19.03 -73.00
C THR A 276 15.63 18.22 -74.09
N LEU A 277 15.57 16.88 -74.02
CA LEU A 277 16.13 16.00 -75.05
C LEU A 277 15.45 16.19 -76.40
N ASN A 278 14.12 16.33 -76.43
CA ASN A 278 13.39 16.63 -77.65
C ASN A 278 13.78 18.00 -78.22
N ASN A 279 13.90 19.04 -77.39
CA ASN A 279 14.37 20.33 -77.86
C ASN A 279 15.80 20.27 -78.43
N ILE A 280 16.71 19.53 -77.80
CA ILE A 280 18.09 19.37 -78.29
C ILE A 280 18.12 18.57 -79.59
N LEU A 281 17.43 17.43 -79.66
CA LEU A 281 17.41 16.53 -80.82
C LEU A 281 16.68 17.15 -82.03
N PHE A 282 15.59 17.87 -81.82
CA PHE A 282 14.80 18.45 -82.91
C PHE A 282 15.22 19.87 -83.30
N ASN A 283 15.83 20.68 -82.42
CA ASN A 283 16.45 21.95 -82.84
C ASN A 283 17.84 21.74 -83.47
N ALA A 284 18.54 20.64 -83.17
CA ALA A 284 19.78 20.28 -83.89
C ALA A 284 19.53 19.97 -85.37
N LYS A 285 18.32 19.48 -85.74
CA LYS A 285 17.94 19.25 -87.14
C LYS A 285 17.60 20.52 -87.93
N LYS A 286 17.34 21.66 -87.27
CA LYS A 286 17.04 22.94 -87.95
C LYS A 286 18.28 23.79 -88.27
N LYS A 287 19.50 23.33 -87.96
CA LYS A 287 20.75 24.08 -88.19
C LYS A 287 21.70 23.50 -89.24
N LYS A 288 21.28 22.56 -90.09
CA LYS A 288 22.04 22.16 -91.28
C LYS A 288 21.15 22.06 -92.52
N LYS A 289 21.31 23.07 -93.39
CA LYS A 289 20.83 23.23 -94.77
C LYS A 289 19.35 23.52 -94.98
#